data_AF-A0A1T4X6I8-F1
#
_entry.id   AF-A0A1T4X6I8-F1
#
_cell.length_a   1.000
_cell.length_b   1.000
_cell.length_c   1.000
_cell.angle_alpha   90.00
_cell.angle_beta   90.00
_cell.angle_gamma   90.00
#
_symmetry.space_group_name_H-M   'P 1'
#
loop_
_entity.id
_entity.type
_entity.pdbx_description
1 polymer ?
#
loop_
_entity_poly.entity_id
_entity_poly.type
_entity_poly.pdbx_seq_one_letter_code
_entity_poly.pdbx_strand_id
1 'polypeptide(L)' 'MQFTIHNRWTNEIKCTAEIECSEDTPRSIKLGLAVRWAVKNSINLRAADLRDANLRAADLRAADLRDANLSAAN' A
#
# COMPACT_ATOMS: atom_id res chain seq x y z
N MET A 1 -3.54 -11.75 -7.79
CA MET A 1 -2.31 -12.08 -7.02
C MET A 1 -2.40 -11.44 -5.65
N GLN A 2 -1.79 -12.06 -4.63
CA GLN A 2 -1.73 -11.48 -3.29
C GLN A 2 -0.44 -10.66 -3.12
N PHE A 3 -0.57 -9.46 -2.57
CA PHE A 3 0.56 -8.57 -2.27
C PHE A 3 0.48 -8.13 -0.81
N THR A 4 1.56 -8.32 -0.06
CA THR A 4 1.61 -8.03 1.37
C THR A 4 2.21 -6.66 1.65
N ILE A 5 1.49 -5.86 2.43
CA ILE A 5 1.97 -4.61 3.00
C ILE A 5 2.41 -4.92 4.44
N HIS A 6 3.57 -4.40 4.84
CA HIS A 6 4.16 -4.68 6.13
C HIS A 6 4.11 -3.45 7.04
N ASN A 7 4.22 -3.67 8.35
CA ASN A 7 4.40 -2.60 9.31
C ASN A 7 5.84 -2.08 9.24
N ARG A 8 6.02 -0.75 9.17
CA ARG A 8 7.33 -0.11 9.04
C ARG A 8 8.28 -0.32 10.22
N TRP A 9 7.77 -0.67 11.41
CA TRP A 9 8.58 -0.84 12.62
C TRP A 9 8.74 -2.30 13.02
N THR A 10 7.68 -3.09 12.90
CA THR A 10 7.70 -4.50 13.33
C THR A 10 8.01 -5.47 12.19
N ASN A 11 7.95 -5.01 10.93
CA ASN A 11 8.01 -5.86 9.73
C ASN A 11 6.92 -6.96 9.67
N GLU A 12 5.89 -6.89 10.51
CA GLU A 12 4.77 -7.82 10.47
C GLU A 12 3.86 -7.51 9.27
N ILE A 13 3.17 -8.53 8.77
CA ILE A 13 2.20 -8.36 7.69
C ILE A 13 1.02 -7.55 8.24
N LYS A 14 0.85 -6.35 7.67
CA LYS A 14 -0.19 -5.39 8.03
C LYS A 14 -1.49 -5.67 7.28
N CYS A 15 -1.37 -5.97 5.99
CA CYS A 15 -2.49 -6.44 5.18
C CYS A 15 -2.01 -7.22 3.96
N THR A 16 -2.86 -8.12 3.47
CA THR A 16 -2.67 -8.84 2.22
C THR A 16 -3.70 -8.34 1.23
N ALA A 17 -3.27 -7.56 0.25
CA ALA A 17 -4.14 -7.02 -0.79
C ALA A 17 -4.22 -7.99 -1.97
N GLU A 18 -5.42 -8.13 -2.51
CA GLU A 18 -5.66 -8.89 -3.74
C GLU A 18 -5.62 -7.94 -4.93
N ILE A 19 -4.55 -8.02 -5.72
CA ILE A 19 -4.31 -7.16 -6.89
C ILE A 19 -4.32 -7.98 -8.18
N GLU A 20 -4.96 -7.45 -9.22
CA GLU A 20 -4.94 -8.01 -10.58
C GLU A 20 -3.85 -7.29 -11.39
N CYS A 21 -2.64 -7.84 -11.41
CA CYS A 21 -1.50 -7.28 -12.15
C CYS A 21 -0.64 -8.40 -12.74
N SER A 22 0.14 -8.09 -13.77
CA SER A 22 1.18 -8.99 -14.30
C SER A 22 2.38 -9.10 -13.35
N GLU A 23 3.10 -10.22 -13.37
CA GLU A 23 4.28 -10.44 -12.51
C GLU A 23 5.40 -9.44 -12.80
N ASP A 24 5.59 -9.02 -14.05
CA ASP A 24 6.55 -7.98 -14.47
C ASP A 24 6.23 -6.56 -14.00
N THR A 25 5.07 -6.35 -13.37
CA THR A 25 4.70 -5.02 -12.89
C THR A 25 5.65 -4.59 -11.77
N PRO A 26 6.22 -3.37 -11.83
CA PRO A 26 7.13 -2.88 -10.80
C PRO A 26 6.46 -2.81 -9.44
N ARG A 27 7.27 -3.00 -8.38
CA ARG A 27 6.80 -2.99 -6.99
C ARG A 27 6.05 -1.71 -6.62
N SER A 28 6.50 -0.56 -7.14
CA SER A 28 5.86 0.74 -6.92
C SER A 28 4.38 0.75 -7.34
N ILE A 29 4.07 0.18 -8.51
CA ILE A 29 2.71 0.07 -9.03
C ILE A 29 1.91 -0.97 -8.25
N LYS A 30 2.49 -2.15 -7.96
CA LYS A 30 1.83 -3.19 -7.14
C LYS A 30 1.43 -2.65 -5.76
N LEU A 31 2.33 -1.89 -5.14
CA LEU A 31 2.11 -1.25 -3.84
C LEU A 31 1.03 -0.17 -3.92
N GLY A 32 1.05 0.67 -4.95
CA GLY A 32 -0.01 1.65 -5.21
C GLY A 32 -1.40 1.02 -5.37
N LEU A 33 -1.49 -0.09 -6.11
CA LEU A 33 -2.73 -0.84 -6.26
C LEU A 33 -3.18 -1.51 -4.95
N ALA A 34 -2.23 -2.03 -4.17
CA ALA A 34 -2.50 -2.58 -2.85
C ALA A 34 -3.05 -1.53 -1.88
N VAL A 35 -2.53 -0.29 -1.91
CA VAL A 35 -3.07 0.83 -1.13
C VAL A 35 -4.50 1.15 -1.57
N ARG A 36 -4.76 1.27 -2.88
CA ARG A 36 -6.13 1.53 -3.38
C ARG A 36 -7.12 0.46 -2.96
N TRP A 37 -6.69 -0.81 -3.00
CA TRP A 37 -7.49 -1.93 -2.51
C TRP A 37 -7.78 -1.81 -1.01
N ALA A 38 -6.76 -1.48 -0.21
CA ALA A 38 -6.91 -1.29 1.22
C ALA A 38 -7.87 -0.14 1.56
N VAL A 39 -7.76 1.00 0.86
CA VAL A 39 -8.68 2.14 1.06
C VAL A 39 -10.11 1.79 0.68
N LYS A 40 -10.31 1.08 -0.43
CA LYS A 40 -11.65 0.62 -0.84
C LYS A 40 -12.30 -0.30 0.20
N ASN A 41 -11.50 -1.10 0.90
CA ASN A 41 -11.96 -2.00 1.96
C ASN A 41 -11.91 -1.36 3.36
N SER A 42 -11.66 -0.06 3.47
CA SER A 42 -11.53 0.65 4.76
C SER A 42 -10.49 0.02 5.71
N ILE A 43 -9.40 -0.49 5.15
CA ILE A 43 -8.31 -1.12 5.91
C ILE A 43 -7.42 -0.06 6.53
N ASN A 44 -7.03 -0.28 7.79
CA ASN A 44 -6.13 0.60 8.51
C ASN A 44 -4.68 0.48 8.02
N LEU A 45 -4.22 1.50 7.29
CA LEU A 45 -2.85 1.62 6.77
C LEU A 45 -1.91 2.40 7.68
N ARG A 46 -2.30 2.66 8.94
CA ARG A 46 -1.42 3.29 9.94
C ARG A 46 -0.12 2.52 10.02
N ALA A 47 1.03 3.19 10.06
CA ALA A 47 2.34 2.54 10.15
C ALA A 47 2.71 1.59 8.99
N ALA A 48 1.97 1.60 7.89
CA ALA A 48 2.30 0.77 6.74
C ALA A 48 3.61 1.23 6.11
N ASP A 49 4.42 0.27 5.65
CA ASP A 49 5.56 0.53 4.78
C ASP A 49 5.08 0.70 3.34
N LEU A 50 4.96 1.96 2.91
CA LEU A 50 4.47 2.37 1.60
C LEU A 50 5.58 3.07 0.78
N ARG A 51 6.85 2.77 1.08
CA ARG A 51 7.99 3.35 0.36
C ARG A 51 7.94 3.04 -1.12
N ASP A 52 8.30 4.04 -1.92
CA ASP A 52 8.32 3.96 -3.39
C ASP A 52 6.93 3.66 -4.01
N ALA A 53 5.84 3.77 -3.26
CA ALA A 53 4.50 3.51 -3.78
C ALA A 53 4.12 4.54 -4.84
N ASN A 54 3.58 4.07 -5.96
CA ASN A 54 2.93 4.94 -6.94
C ASN A 54 1.48 5.20 -6.49
N LEU A 55 1.30 6.28 -5.74
CA LEU A 55 0.04 6.79 -5.24
C LEU A 55 -0.55 7.88 -6.16
N ARG A 56 0.07 8.14 -7.31
CA ARG A 56 -0.45 9.06 -8.32
C ARG A 56 -1.90 8.69 -8.67
N ALA A 57 -2.81 9.64 -8.43
CA ALA A 57 -4.25 9.50 -8.60
C ALA A 57 -4.95 8.48 -7.67
N ALA A 58 -4.31 8.04 -6.57
CA ALA A 58 -4.98 7.29 -5.53
C ALA A 58 -5.86 8.23 -4.68
N ASP A 59 -7.14 7.89 -4.50
CA ASP A 59 -8.01 8.61 -3.57
C ASP A 59 -7.75 8.09 -2.15
N LEU A 60 -6.93 8.82 -1.40
CA LEU A 60 -6.53 8.48 -0.03
C LEU A 60 -7.27 9.32 1.02
N ARG A 61 -8.30 10.08 0.63
CA ARG A 61 -8.96 11.06 1.51
C ARG A 61 -9.57 10.44 2.78
N ALA A 62 -9.99 9.18 2.71
CA ALA A 62 -10.54 8.43 3.84
C ALA A 62 -9.52 7.46 4.48
N ALA A 63 -8.27 7.42 4.00
CA ALA A 63 -7.28 6.46 4.44
C ALA A 63 -6.58 6.92 5.73
N ASP A 64 -6.54 6.07 6.75
CA ASP A 64 -5.67 6.31 7.91
C ASP A 64 -4.22 5.92 7.56
N LEU A 65 -3.43 6.91 7.14
CA LEU A 65 -2.01 6.78 6.81
C LEU A 65 -1.10 7.34 7.90
N ARG A 66 -1.61 7.55 9.12
CA ARG A 66 -0.79 8.07 10.22
C ARG A 66 0.41 7.16 10.43
N ASP A 67 1.55 7.77 10.66
CA ASP A 67 2.83 7.07 10.82
C ASP A 67 3.25 6.16 9.64
N ALA A 68 2.54 6.12 8.51
CA ALA A 68 2.97 5.32 7.36
C ALA A 68 4.31 5.84 6.80
N ASN A 69 5.12 4.93 6.27
CA ASN A 69 6.35 5.32 5.58
C ASN A 69 6.04 5.60 4.11
N LEU A 70 5.95 6.88 3.74
CA LEU A 70 5.69 7.35 2.38
C LEU A 70 6.95 7.88 1.68
N SER A 71 8.14 7.48 2.16
CA SER A 71 9.39 7.95 1.56
C SER A 71 9.45 7.54 0.08
N ALA A 72 9.76 8.50 -0.78
CA ALA A 72 9.81 8.31 -2.24
C ALA A 72 8.49 7.83 -2.89
N ALA A 73 7.35 7.93 -2.20
CA ALA A 73 6.05 7.73 -2.83
C ALA A 73 5.74 8.89 -3.82
N ASN A 74 5.12 8.57 -4.95
CA ASN A 74 4.79 9.50 -6.03
C ASN A 74 3.30 9.47 -6.34
#